data_AF-G7GHZ8-F1
#
_entry.id   AF-G7GHZ8-F1
#
_cell.length_a   1.000
_cell.length_b   1.000
_cell.length_c   1.000
_cell.angle_alpha   90.00
_cell.angle_beta   90.00
_cell.angle_gamma   90.00
#
_symmetry.space_group_name_H-M   'P 1'
#
loop_
_entity.id
_entity.type
_entity.pdbx_description
1 polymer ?
#
loop_
_entity_poly.entity_id
_entity_poly.type
_entity_poly.pdbx_seq_one_letter_code
_entity_poly.pdbx_strand_id
1 'polypeptide(L)'
;MPSIKNELEAKEEILSEVIIANIILDSLTSLAVKINSIILGGDKDFIKLRKLVNCTNNAYSIRRDYRVFHALNNNYSRKIDDLKNNLINDNKQKFENEIKLIKNKFEKVLNDNQQKNEADLEDLKNKLDIVIKNNNIKLDNLFDYHEKQLNTIKNNEYEDKKSKDKIFEDFVGESRVEKDEIIQKFEKSFNKIQTDWKRIQQIKTENVYLNAYHKNTARSKNSENKFIAVTALSLFLSVLTIIAFIFRAIDFSQFISIKIMIVVFFGILIAYYLRISTHYRRLADQAEQTHLELLAFPQYAAELGEEKSREIKEQLALKYFGKEIDASGYQKISDIAQEQLKTSSELVKAAASLSVASAKTTENSSSTTPNNSTNQSGKNRG
;
A
#
# COMPACT_ATOMS: atom_id res chain seq x y z
N MET A 1 -21.50 13.34 -111.02
CA MET A 1 -21.49 12.83 -112.41
C MET A 1 -22.59 11.80 -112.78
N PRO A 2 -23.78 11.71 -112.13
CA PRO A 2 -24.85 10.83 -112.67
C PRO A 2 -25.63 11.41 -113.86
N SER A 3 -25.80 12.74 -113.93
CA SER A 3 -26.72 13.35 -114.92
C SER A 3 -26.23 13.26 -116.37
N ILE A 4 -24.92 13.34 -116.60
CA ILE A 4 -24.34 13.24 -117.95
C ILE A 4 -24.45 11.82 -118.50
N LYS A 5 -24.40 10.80 -117.64
CA LYS A 5 -24.52 9.39 -118.04
C LYS A 5 -25.94 9.09 -118.54
N ASN A 6 -26.95 9.55 -117.81
CA ASN A 6 -28.35 9.35 -118.16
C ASN A 6 -28.74 10.12 -119.45
N GLU A 7 -28.14 11.29 -119.69
CA GLU A 7 -28.41 12.09 -120.89
C GLU A 7 -27.73 11.53 -122.14
N LEU A 8 -26.60 10.81 -122.00
CA LEU A 8 -25.97 10.06 -123.09
C LEU A 8 -26.72 8.75 -123.40
N GLU A 9 -27.11 7.98 -122.39
CA GLU A 9 -27.88 6.74 -122.56
C GLU A 9 -29.23 7.02 -123.25
N ALA A 10 -29.91 8.11 -122.89
CA ALA A 10 -31.16 8.52 -123.55
C ALA A 10 -30.98 8.95 -125.02
N LYS A 11 -29.80 9.48 -125.40
CA LYS A 11 -29.52 9.83 -126.81
C LYS A 11 -29.06 8.63 -127.64
N GLU A 12 -28.46 7.63 -127.02
CA GLU A 12 -28.06 6.37 -127.66
C GLU A 12 -29.29 5.52 -128.05
N GLU A 13 -30.33 5.55 -127.21
CA GLU A 13 -31.61 4.87 -127.47
C GLU A 13 -32.36 5.47 -128.68
N ILE A 14 -32.32 6.79 -128.83
CA ILE A 14 -32.93 7.52 -129.97
C ILE A 14 -32.21 7.22 -131.30
N LEU A 15 -30.93 6.82 -131.26
CA LEU A 15 -30.13 6.45 -132.44
C LEU A 15 -29.90 4.94 -132.58
N SER A 16 -30.69 4.09 -131.91
CA SER A 16 -30.49 2.64 -132.00
C SER A 16 -30.47 2.18 -133.46
N GLU A 17 -29.51 1.30 -133.80
CA GLU A 17 -29.35 0.75 -135.15
C GLU A 17 -30.65 0.17 -135.70
N VAL A 18 -31.55 -0.28 -134.81
CA VAL A 18 -32.88 -0.81 -135.13
C VAL A 18 -33.80 0.28 -135.69
N ILE A 19 -33.84 1.48 -135.11
CA ILE A 19 -34.69 2.57 -135.59
C ILE A 19 -34.20 3.06 -136.96
N ILE A 20 -32.87 3.21 -137.12
CA ILE A 20 -32.28 3.62 -138.40
C ILE A 20 -32.46 2.52 -139.46
N ALA A 21 -32.27 1.24 -139.11
CA ALA A 21 -32.52 0.12 -140.00
C ALA A 21 -33.99 0.04 -140.41
N ASN A 22 -34.92 0.29 -139.51
CA ASN A 22 -36.36 0.33 -139.81
C ASN A 22 -36.72 1.51 -140.72
N ILE A 23 -36.18 2.71 -140.49
CA ILE A 23 -36.38 3.86 -141.39
C ILE A 23 -35.83 3.58 -142.79
N ILE A 24 -34.67 2.93 -142.89
CA ILE A 24 -34.06 2.54 -144.17
C ILE A 24 -34.91 1.45 -144.85
N LEU A 25 -35.36 0.45 -144.09
CA LEU A 25 -36.19 -0.65 -144.59
C LEU A 25 -37.52 -0.12 -145.11
N ASP A 26 -38.20 0.75 -144.35
CA ASP A 26 -39.45 1.41 -144.74
C ASP A 26 -39.26 2.31 -145.96
N SER A 27 -38.12 2.99 -146.05
CA SER A 27 -37.78 3.80 -147.22
C SER A 27 -37.58 2.92 -148.45
N LEU A 28 -36.90 1.76 -148.30
CA LEU A 28 -36.63 0.78 -149.36
C LEU A 28 -37.88 0.03 -149.81
N THR A 29 -38.78 -0.34 -148.90
CA THR A 29 -40.08 -0.94 -149.25
C THR A 29 -40.97 0.07 -149.96
N SER A 30 -41.01 1.34 -149.53
CA SER A 30 -41.72 2.38 -150.29
C SER A 30 -41.08 2.62 -151.68
N LEU A 31 -39.76 2.43 -151.80
CA LEU A 31 -39.00 2.49 -153.06
C LEU A 31 -39.42 1.38 -154.02
N ALA A 32 -39.50 0.15 -153.53
CA ALA A 32 -39.88 -1.02 -154.31
C ALA A 32 -41.31 -0.89 -154.86
N VAL A 33 -42.23 -0.36 -154.04
CA VAL A 33 -43.61 -0.05 -154.46
C VAL A 33 -43.64 1.04 -155.54
N LYS A 34 -42.81 2.08 -155.43
CA LYS A 34 -42.74 3.16 -156.43
C LYS A 34 -42.05 2.75 -157.73
N ILE A 35 -41.02 1.90 -157.69
CA ILE A 35 -40.34 1.38 -158.88
C ILE A 35 -41.30 0.54 -159.73
N ASN A 36 -42.13 -0.29 -159.10
CA ASN A 36 -43.17 -1.05 -159.81
C ASN A 36 -44.20 -0.16 -160.52
N SER A 37 -44.48 1.04 -160.00
CA SER A 37 -45.40 1.99 -160.66
C SER A 37 -44.77 2.76 -161.83
N ILE A 38 -43.43 2.84 -161.90
CA ILE A 38 -42.68 3.59 -162.94
C ILE A 38 -42.46 2.76 -164.20
N ILE A 39 -42.46 1.43 -164.10
CA ILE A 39 -42.24 0.52 -165.25
C ILE A 39 -43.38 0.62 -166.30
N LEU A 40 -44.45 1.38 -166.04
CA LEU A 40 -45.60 1.55 -166.94
C LEU A 40 -45.87 2.98 -167.44
N GLY A 41 -45.00 3.98 -167.20
CA GLY A 41 -45.30 5.39 -167.54
C GLY A 41 -44.12 6.22 -168.05
N GLY A 42 -44.33 7.04 -169.09
CA GLY A 42 -43.29 7.82 -169.78
C GLY A 42 -42.73 9.05 -169.04
N ASP A 43 -41.78 9.72 -169.72
CA ASP A 43 -40.89 10.89 -169.45
C ASP A 43 -40.93 11.67 -168.11
N LYS A 44 -42.07 11.80 -167.40
CA LYS A 44 -42.14 12.39 -166.05
C LYS A 44 -41.42 11.55 -165.00
N ASP A 45 -41.18 10.28 -165.27
CA ASP A 45 -40.61 9.34 -164.31
C ASP A 45 -39.07 9.35 -164.26
N PHE A 46 -38.39 9.95 -165.26
CA PHE A 46 -36.94 10.13 -165.23
C PHE A 46 -36.49 11.13 -164.14
N ILE A 47 -37.29 12.17 -163.88
CA ILE A 47 -37.04 13.14 -162.79
C ILE A 47 -37.18 12.47 -161.42
N LYS A 48 -38.12 11.53 -161.26
CA LYS A 48 -38.28 10.76 -160.02
C LYS A 48 -37.13 9.79 -159.80
N LEU A 49 -36.65 9.13 -160.87
CA LEU A 49 -35.47 8.26 -160.81
C LEU A 49 -34.21 9.05 -160.38
N ARG A 50 -34.03 10.26 -160.91
CA ARG A 50 -32.91 11.15 -160.50
C ARG A 50 -33.00 11.57 -159.03
N LYS A 51 -34.20 11.88 -158.53
CA LYS A 51 -34.42 12.13 -157.10
C LYS A 51 -34.14 10.88 -156.25
N LEU A 52 -34.49 9.70 -156.76
CA LEU A 52 -34.23 8.42 -156.11
C LEU A 52 -32.75 8.14 -155.94
N VAL A 53 -31.97 8.31 -157.01
CA VAL A 53 -30.50 8.16 -157.00
C VAL A 53 -29.85 9.16 -156.05
N ASN A 54 -30.35 10.39 -155.98
CA ASN A 54 -29.89 11.36 -154.99
C ASN A 54 -30.25 10.96 -153.55
N CYS A 55 -31.44 10.38 -153.32
CA CYS A 55 -31.83 9.87 -152.00
C CYS A 55 -30.98 8.66 -151.58
N THR A 56 -30.68 7.72 -152.48
CA THR A 56 -29.83 6.56 -152.16
C THR A 56 -28.37 6.97 -151.93
N ASN A 57 -27.85 7.93 -152.70
CA ASN A 57 -26.52 8.50 -152.45
C ASN A 57 -26.46 9.25 -151.11
N ASN A 58 -27.51 10.00 -150.73
CA ASN A 58 -27.60 10.63 -149.40
C ASN A 58 -27.73 9.59 -148.27
N ALA A 59 -28.48 8.51 -148.47
CA ALA A 59 -28.56 7.44 -147.47
C ALA A 59 -27.20 6.74 -147.29
N TYR A 60 -26.43 6.57 -148.38
CA TYR A 60 -25.09 6.02 -148.33
C TYR A 60 -24.09 6.95 -147.62
N SER A 61 -24.15 8.27 -147.89
CA SER A 61 -23.30 9.23 -147.17
C SER A 61 -23.64 9.28 -145.67
N ILE A 62 -24.93 9.29 -145.31
CA ILE A 62 -25.37 9.23 -143.90
C ILE A 62 -24.89 7.95 -143.22
N ARG A 63 -24.97 6.78 -143.88
CA ARG A 63 -24.47 5.51 -143.31
C ARG A 63 -22.95 5.52 -143.12
N ARG A 64 -22.21 6.10 -144.05
CA ARG A 64 -20.75 6.26 -143.93
C ARG A 64 -20.41 7.18 -142.76
N ASP A 65 -21.09 8.32 -142.67
CA ASP A 65 -20.84 9.31 -141.62
C ASP A 65 -21.25 8.77 -140.24
N TYR A 66 -22.33 7.98 -140.16
CA TYR A 66 -22.71 7.24 -138.94
C TYR A 66 -21.65 6.22 -138.52
N ARG A 67 -21.11 5.43 -139.45
CA ARG A 67 -20.01 4.49 -139.13
C ARG A 67 -18.75 5.21 -138.64
N VAL A 68 -18.42 6.35 -139.26
CA VAL A 68 -17.31 7.20 -138.82
C VAL A 68 -17.58 7.77 -137.43
N PHE A 69 -18.80 8.25 -137.19
CA PHE A 69 -19.21 8.77 -135.88
C PHE A 69 -19.17 7.70 -134.79
N HIS A 70 -19.67 6.49 -135.08
CA HIS A 70 -19.63 5.36 -134.15
C HIS A 70 -18.19 4.90 -133.88
N ALA A 71 -17.34 4.83 -134.91
CA ALA A 71 -15.92 4.52 -134.74
C ALA A 71 -15.18 5.59 -133.93
N LEU A 72 -15.49 6.87 -134.15
CA LEU A 72 -14.97 7.99 -133.35
C LEU A 72 -15.46 7.89 -131.91
N ASN A 73 -16.76 7.67 -131.68
CA ASN A 73 -17.34 7.55 -130.34
C ASN A 73 -16.72 6.38 -129.56
N ASN A 74 -16.50 5.24 -130.20
CA ASN A 74 -15.85 4.09 -129.58
C ASN A 74 -14.39 4.37 -129.25
N ASN A 75 -13.65 5.05 -130.12
CA ASN A 75 -12.27 5.43 -129.85
C ASN A 75 -12.17 6.49 -128.75
N TYR A 76 -13.09 7.46 -128.71
CA TYR A 76 -13.15 8.45 -127.64
C TYR A 76 -13.54 7.82 -126.31
N SER A 77 -14.55 6.95 -126.29
CA SER A 77 -14.98 6.23 -125.09
C SER A 77 -13.85 5.37 -124.53
N ARG A 78 -13.17 4.58 -125.38
CA ARG A 78 -11.98 3.82 -124.97
C ARG A 78 -10.87 4.71 -124.41
N LYS A 79 -10.57 5.83 -125.07
CA LYS A 79 -9.52 6.74 -124.60
C LYS A 79 -9.89 7.44 -123.29
N ILE A 80 -11.17 7.74 -123.09
CA ILE A 80 -11.70 8.28 -121.82
C ILE A 80 -11.60 7.22 -120.72
N ASP A 81 -11.96 5.98 -121.00
CA ASP A 81 -11.85 4.88 -120.05
C ASP A 81 -10.38 4.57 -119.71
N ASP A 82 -9.49 4.58 -120.68
CA ASP A 82 -8.05 4.42 -120.47
C ASP A 82 -7.48 5.56 -119.61
N LEU A 83 -7.84 6.82 -119.90
CA LEU A 83 -7.44 7.98 -119.09
C LEU A 83 -7.99 7.89 -117.67
N LYS A 84 -9.25 7.47 -117.51
CA LYS A 84 -9.89 7.30 -116.20
C LYS A 84 -9.20 6.19 -115.41
N ASN A 85 -8.93 5.05 -116.04
CA ASN A 85 -8.25 3.92 -115.41
C ASN A 85 -6.81 4.27 -115.03
N ASN A 86 -6.09 4.97 -115.90
CA ASN A 86 -4.73 5.45 -115.61
C ASN A 86 -4.75 6.46 -114.46
N LEU A 87 -5.67 7.43 -114.45
CA LEU A 87 -5.81 8.40 -113.37
C LEU A 87 -6.15 7.71 -112.03
N ILE A 88 -7.05 6.73 -112.05
CA ILE A 88 -7.41 5.94 -110.86
C ILE A 88 -6.21 5.14 -110.37
N ASN A 89 -5.48 4.46 -111.27
CA ASN A 89 -4.33 3.64 -110.93
C ASN A 89 -3.17 4.48 -110.39
N ASP A 90 -2.85 5.60 -111.03
CA ASP A 90 -1.79 6.52 -110.61
C ASP A 90 -2.11 7.12 -109.23
N ASN A 91 -3.35 7.55 -109.00
CA ASN A 91 -3.77 8.07 -107.71
C ASN A 91 -3.78 6.96 -106.65
N LYS A 92 -4.25 5.75 -106.98
CA LYS A 92 -4.21 4.60 -106.08
C LYS A 92 -2.77 4.29 -105.66
N GLN A 93 -1.83 4.22 -106.60
CA GLN A 93 -0.42 3.98 -106.31
C GLN A 93 0.20 5.09 -105.46
N LYS A 94 -0.12 6.37 -105.74
CA LYS A 94 0.31 7.50 -104.91
C LYS A 94 -0.22 7.38 -103.48
N PHE A 95 -1.51 7.10 -103.31
CA PHE A 95 -2.12 6.90 -102.00
C PHE A 95 -1.51 5.70 -101.26
N GLU A 96 -1.28 4.57 -101.93
CA GLU A 96 -0.66 3.39 -101.32
C GLU A 96 0.77 3.68 -100.85
N ASN A 97 1.54 4.43 -101.66
CA ASN A 97 2.90 4.84 -101.30
C ASN A 97 2.92 5.83 -100.11
N GLU A 98 2.00 6.79 -100.07
CA GLU A 98 1.86 7.72 -98.95
C GLU A 98 1.44 7.01 -97.66
N ILE A 99 0.45 6.11 -97.74
CA ILE A 99 0.02 5.28 -96.60
C ILE A 99 1.20 4.44 -96.10
N LYS A 100 1.97 3.82 -96.99
CA LYS A 100 3.16 3.05 -96.62
C LYS A 100 4.23 3.92 -95.94
N LEU A 101 4.46 5.13 -96.43
CA LEU A 101 5.39 6.07 -95.82
C LEU A 101 4.93 6.50 -94.42
N ILE A 102 3.65 6.82 -94.26
CA ILE A 102 3.06 7.19 -92.96
C ILE A 102 3.16 6.02 -91.98
N LYS A 103 2.82 4.80 -92.43
CA LYS A 103 2.93 3.59 -91.60
C LYS A 103 4.36 3.37 -91.12
N ASN A 104 5.35 3.47 -92.01
CA ASN A 104 6.76 3.31 -91.65
C ASN A 104 7.22 4.40 -90.66
N LYS A 105 6.77 5.65 -90.83
CA LYS A 105 7.07 6.74 -89.87
C LYS A 105 6.43 6.47 -88.52
N PHE A 106 5.18 5.99 -88.49
CA PHE A 106 4.47 5.67 -87.27
C PHE A 106 5.12 4.51 -86.52
N GLU A 107 5.47 3.42 -87.22
CA GLU A 107 6.20 2.28 -86.65
C GLU A 107 7.56 2.69 -86.08
N LYS A 108 8.29 3.57 -86.78
CA LYS A 108 9.55 4.11 -86.28
C LYS A 108 9.35 4.90 -84.97
N VAL A 109 8.40 5.83 -84.93
CA VAL A 109 8.10 6.61 -83.71
C VAL A 109 7.65 5.71 -82.56
N LEU A 110 6.86 4.67 -82.86
CA LEU A 110 6.39 3.72 -81.86
C LEU A 110 7.55 2.91 -81.26
N ASN A 111 8.47 2.41 -82.10
CA ASN A 111 9.67 1.70 -81.65
C ASN A 111 10.63 2.61 -80.86
N ASP A 112 10.88 3.83 -81.35
CA ASP A 112 11.76 4.80 -80.67
C ASP A 112 11.20 5.15 -79.27
N ASN A 113 9.88 5.33 -79.15
CA ASN A 113 9.23 5.57 -77.86
C ASN A 113 9.26 4.34 -76.95
N GLN A 114 9.07 3.14 -77.49
CA GLN A 114 9.15 1.90 -76.71
C GLN A 114 10.56 1.71 -76.14
N GLN A 115 11.60 1.84 -76.96
CA GLN A 115 12.99 1.73 -76.51
C GLN A 115 13.34 2.79 -75.46
N LYS A 116 12.87 4.04 -75.66
CA LYS A 116 13.07 5.10 -74.67
C LYS A 116 12.40 4.78 -73.34
N ASN A 117 11.15 4.33 -73.37
CA ASN A 117 10.42 3.96 -72.15
C ASN A 117 11.08 2.77 -71.43
N GLU A 118 11.58 1.77 -72.16
CA GLU A 118 12.32 0.64 -71.59
C GLU A 118 13.64 1.10 -70.94
N ALA A 119 14.38 2.01 -71.58
CA ALA A 119 15.61 2.59 -71.02
C ALA A 119 15.33 3.44 -69.77
N ASP A 120 14.29 4.28 -69.79
CA ASP A 120 13.88 5.12 -68.66
C ASP A 120 13.42 4.25 -67.47
N LEU A 121 12.70 3.16 -67.75
CA LEU A 121 12.25 2.21 -66.71
C LEU A 121 13.42 1.44 -66.08
N GLU A 122 14.43 1.09 -66.87
CA GLU A 122 15.64 0.45 -66.36
C GLU A 122 16.52 1.41 -65.54
N ASP A 123 16.67 2.66 -65.97
CA ASP A 123 17.32 3.71 -65.16
C ASP A 123 16.59 3.94 -63.82
N LEU A 124 15.25 3.96 -63.84
CA LEU A 124 14.44 4.10 -62.62
C LEU A 124 14.65 2.91 -61.67
N LYS A 125 14.68 1.68 -62.19
CA LYS A 125 14.98 0.48 -61.39
C LYS A 125 16.37 0.56 -60.76
N ASN A 126 17.39 0.93 -61.54
CA ASN A 126 18.75 1.07 -61.03
C ASN A 126 18.84 2.15 -59.92
N LYS A 127 18.16 3.28 -60.09
CA LYS A 127 18.05 4.32 -59.05
C LYS A 127 17.34 3.80 -57.80
N LEU A 128 16.24 3.06 -57.96
CA LEU A 128 15.49 2.48 -56.85
C LEU A 128 16.37 1.47 -56.07
N ASP A 129 17.11 0.61 -56.77
CA ASP A 129 18.01 -0.36 -56.15
C ASP A 129 19.14 0.32 -55.36
N ILE A 130 19.69 1.42 -55.88
CA ILE A 130 20.69 2.22 -55.15
C ILE A 130 20.08 2.82 -53.87
N VAL A 131 18.86 3.35 -53.95
CA VAL A 131 18.15 3.91 -52.78
C VAL A 131 17.86 2.81 -51.74
N ILE A 132 17.38 1.64 -52.17
CA ILE A 132 17.12 0.50 -51.28
C ILE A 132 18.42 0.06 -50.59
N LYS A 133 19.51 -0.12 -51.33
CA LYS A 133 20.83 -0.50 -50.76
C LYS A 133 21.32 0.52 -49.74
N ASN A 134 21.23 1.81 -50.06
CA ASN A 134 21.68 2.87 -49.16
C ASN A 134 20.82 2.95 -47.88
N ASN A 135 19.51 2.73 -48.00
CA ASN A 135 18.61 2.71 -46.85
C ASN A 135 18.87 1.50 -45.96
N ASN A 136 19.12 0.32 -46.53
CA ASN A 136 19.48 -0.87 -45.75
C ASN A 136 20.79 -0.65 -44.99
N ILE A 137 21.84 -0.12 -45.64
CA ILE A 137 23.12 0.18 -44.98
C ILE A 137 22.93 1.18 -43.82
N LYS A 138 22.11 2.22 -44.01
CA LYS A 138 21.81 3.19 -42.95
C LYS A 138 21.04 2.54 -41.80
N LEU A 139 20.10 1.66 -42.11
CA LEU A 139 19.28 0.97 -41.12
C LEU A 139 20.11 -0.02 -40.30
N ASP A 140 20.98 -0.79 -40.95
CA ASP A 140 21.91 -1.72 -40.29
C ASP A 140 22.87 -0.97 -39.36
N ASN A 141 23.47 0.13 -39.84
CA ASN A 141 24.33 0.98 -39.00
C ASN A 141 23.58 1.57 -37.79
N LEU A 142 22.29 1.89 -37.94
CA LEU A 142 21.46 2.39 -36.86
C LEU A 142 21.15 1.29 -35.83
N PHE A 143 20.85 0.07 -36.29
CA PHE A 143 20.67 -1.09 -35.42
C PHE A 143 21.94 -1.41 -34.65
N ASP A 144 23.10 -1.46 -35.31
CA ASP A 144 24.40 -1.70 -34.66
C ASP A 144 24.72 -0.65 -33.60
N TYR A 145 24.41 0.63 -33.89
CA TYR A 145 24.60 1.72 -32.94
C TYR A 145 23.71 1.55 -31.70
N HIS A 146 22.43 1.26 -31.90
CA HIS A 146 21.48 1.08 -30.80
C HIS A 146 21.76 -0.19 -29.99
N GLU A 147 22.19 -1.28 -30.63
CA GLU A 147 22.58 -2.50 -29.95
C GLU A 147 23.82 -2.27 -29.06
N LYS A 148 24.82 -1.54 -29.55
CA LYS A 148 25.97 -1.12 -28.73
C LYS A 148 25.54 -0.29 -27.53
N GLN A 149 24.67 0.71 -27.71
CA GLN A 149 24.16 1.52 -26.60
C GLN A 149 23.39 0.68 -25.58
N LEU A 150 22.55 -0.24 -26.05
CA LEU A 150 21.79 -1.14 -25.18
C LEU A 150 22.71 -2.05 -24.35
N ASN A 151 23.77 -2.56 -24.96
CA ASN A 151 24.78 -3.38 -24.28
C ASN A 151 25.58 -2.57 -23.26
N THR A 152 25.93 -1.31 -23.57
CA THR A 152 26.55 -0.40 -22.60
C THR A 152 25.63 -0.12 -21.41
N ILE A 153 24.34 0.15 -21.65
CA ILE A 153 23.35 0.36 -20.59
C ILE A 153 23.19 -0.88 -19.72
N LYS A 154 23.04 -2.07 -20.33
CA LYS A 154 22.93 -3.34 -19.60
C LYS A 154 24.16 -3.63 -18.73
N ASN A 155 25.35 -3.40 -19.26
CA ASN A 155 26.59 -3.61 -18.51
C ASN A 155 26.73 -2.60 -17.36
N ASN A 156 26.35 -1.34 -17.58
CA ASN A 156 26.36 -0.31 -16.54
C ASN A 156 25.33 -0.59 -15.45
N GLU A 157 24.13 -1.06 -15.81
CA GLU A 157 23.08 -1.44 -14.87
C GLU A 157 23.48 -2.68 -14.05
N TYR A 158 24.18 -3.63 -14.67
CA TYR A 158 24.73 -4.80 -13.98
C TYR A 158 25.84 -4.41 -12.97
N GLU A 159 26.77 -3.54 -13.37
CA GLU A 159 27.83 -3.06 -12.46
C GLU A 159 27.28 -2.14 -11.35
N ASP A 160 26.29 -1.29 -11.65
CA ASP A 160 25.60 -0.47 -10.64
C ASP A 160 24.87 -1.36 -9.62
N LYS A 161 24.14 -2.37 -10.09
CA LYS A 161 23.48 -3.35 -9.22
C LYS A 161 24.46 -4.13 -8.36
N LYS A 162 25.56 -4.62 -8.95
CA LYS A 162 26.64 -5.31 -8.22
C LYS A 162 27.31 -4.42 -7.18
N SER A 163 27.48 -3.13 -7.48
CA SER A 163 28.04 -2.16 -6.53
C SER A 163 27.09 -1.89 -5.37
N LYS A 164 25.77 -1.77 -5.65
CA LYS A 164 24.73 -1.59 -4.64
C LYS A 164 24.56 -2.82 -3.76
N ASP A 165 24.61 -4.01 -4.34
CA ASP A 165 24.54 -5.27 -3.58
C ASP A 165 25.75 -5.41 -2.65
N LYS A 166 26.96 -5.02 -3.10
CA LYS A 166 28.15 -4.99 -2.25
C LYS A 166 28.06 -3.96 -1.13
N ILE A 167 27.62 -2.74 -1.43
CA ILE A 167 27.39 -1.69 -0.41
C ILE A 167 26.34 -2.13 0.60
N PHE A 168 25.29 -2.81 0.14
CA PHE A 168 24.24 -3.35 1.00
C PHE A 168 24.75 -4.50 1.87
N GLU A 169 25.55 -5.43 1.33
CA GLU A 169 26.18 -6.48 2.15
C GLU A 169 27.15 -5.92 3.18
N ASP A 170 27.99 -4.94 2.81
CA ASP A 170 28.89 -4.26 3.73
C ASP A 170 28.11 -3.53 4.84
N PHE A 171 27.03 -2.81 4.48
CA PHE A 171 26.14 -2.13 5.44
C PHE A 171 25.38 -3.11 6.35
N VAL A 172 24.90 -4.24 5.83
CA VAL A 172 24.22 -5.28 6.62
C VAL A 172 25.22 -5.99 7.54
N GLY A 173 26.45 -6.20 7.09
CA GLY A 173 27.55 -6.72 7.90
C GLY A 173 27.88 -5.81 9.08
N GLU A 174 28.06 -4.51 8.81
CA GLU A 174 28.38 -3.51 9.83
C GLU A 174 27.21 -3.28 10.81
N SER A 175 25.97 -3.21 10.28
CA SER A 175 24.75 -3.07 11.09
C SER A 175 24.47 -4.31 11.97
N ARG A 176 24.90 -5.52 11.56
CA ARG A 176 24.78 -6.72 12.39
C ARG A 176 25.75 -6.70 13.56
N VAL A 177 27.01 -6.32 13.33
CA VAL A 177 28.02 -6.19 14.38
C VAL A 177 27.61 -5.10 15.40
N GLU A 178 27.08 -3.97 14.92
CA GLU A 178 26.60 -2.90 15.79
C GLU A 178 25.33 -3.29 16.56
N LYS A 179 24.40 -4.03 15.92
CA LYS A 179 23.22 -4.58 16.62
C LYS A 179 23.61 -5.56 17.71
N ASP A 180 24.53 -6.48 17.44
CA ASP A 180 24.94 -7.50 18.42
C ASP A 180 25.69 -6.85 19.60
N GLU A 181 26.48 -5.80 19.35
CA GLU A 181 27.05 -4.97 20.42
C GLU A 181 26.00 -4.23 21.23
N ILE A 182 24.99 -3.63 20.58
CA ILE A 182 23.90 -2.92 21.26
C ILE A 182 23.04 -3.90 22.06
N ILE A 183 22.73 -5.08 21.52
CA ILE A 183 21.98 -6.13 22.20
C ILE A 183 22.77 -6.65 23.40
N GLN A 184 24.08 -6.91 23.27
CA GLN A 184 24.91 -7.29 24.43
C GLN A 184 24.99 -6.18 25.48
N LYS A 185 25.16 -4.92 25.07
CA LYS A 185 25.17 -3.78 26.01
C LYS A 185 23.81 -3.61 26.70
N PHE A 186 22.71 -3.84 25.97
CA PHE A 186 21.36 -3.80 26.50
C PHE A 186 21.10 -4.95 27.47
N GLU A 187 21.41 -6.20 27.11
CA GLU A 187 21.28 -7.36 27.99
C GLU A 187 22.11 -7.18 29.26
N LYS A 188 23.35 -6.70 29.15
CA LYS A 188 24.21 -6.42 30.30
C LYS A 188 23.62 -5.32 31.20
N SER A 189 23.05 -4.28 30.61
CA SER A 189 22.41 -3.18 31.35
C SER A 189 21.09 -3.61 31.99
N PHE A 190 20.29 -4.40 31.29
CA PHE A 190 19.02 -4.95 31.76
C PHE A 190 19.24 -5.92 32.92
N ASN A 191 20.20 -6.84 32.80
CA ASN A 191 20.60 -7.74 33.88
C ASN A 191 21.07 -6.95 35.11
N LYS A 192 21.85 -5.87 34.91
CA LYS A 192 22.28 -5.00 36.00
C LYS A 192 21.10 -4.29 36.68
N ILE A 193 20.18 -3.72 35.91
CA ILE A 193 18.96 -3.08 36.44
C ILE A 193 18.11 -4.09 37.21
N GLN A 194 17.98 -5.32 36.72
CA GLN A 194 17.21 -6.37 37.39
C GLN A 194 17.88 -6.78 38.72
N THR A 195 19.21 -6.88 38.77
CA THR A 195 19.94 -7.14 40.02
C THR A 195 19.84 -5.97 41.00
N ASP A 196 19.93 -4.73 40.51
CA ASP A 196 19.83 -3.53 41.33
C ASP A 196 18.40 -3.37 41.88
N TRP A 197 17.37 -3.67 41.09
CA TRP A 197 15.98 -3.68 41.54
C TRP A 197 15.73 -4.70 42.67
N LYS A 198 16.24 -5.93 42.53
CA LYS A 198 16.18 -6.96 43.58
C LYS A 198 16.88 -6.48 44.86
N ARG A 199 18.04 -5.84 44.74
CA ARG A 199 18.79 -5.27 45.86
C ARG A 199 18.03 -4.13 46.55
N ILE A 200 17.40 -3.24 45.79
CA ILE A 200 16.59 -2.13 46.32
C ILE A 200 15.37 -2.65 47.09
N GLN A 201 14.69 -3.69 46.58
CA GLN A 201 13.54 -4.29 47.29
C GLN A 201 13.97 -4.95 48.60
N GLN A 202 15.13 -5.60 48.61
CA GLN A 202 15.71 -6.16 49.83
C GLN A 202 16.05 -5.07 50.85
N ILE A 203 16.72 -3.98 50.43
CA ILE A 203 17.04 -2.83 51.28
C ILE A 203 15.77 -2.20 51.86
N LYS A 204 14.69 -2.06 51.05
CA LYS A 204 13.42 -1.53 51.55
C LYS A 204 12.81 -2.43 52.63
N THR A 205 12.86 -3.74 52.44
CA THR A 205 12.31 -4.71 53.41
C THR A 205 13.13 -4.74 54.71
N GLU A 206 14.45 -4.70 54.59
CA GLU A 206 15.40 -4.61 55.70
C GLU A 206 15.12 -3.38 56.58
N ASN A 207 14.94 -2.21 55.93
CA ASN A 207 14.69 -0.95 56.62
C ASN A 207 13.37 -0.94 57.40
N VAL A 208 12.35 -1.71 57.00
CA VAL A 208 11.08 -1.79 57.74
C VAL A 208 11.29 -2.39 59.12
N TYR A 209 12.03 -3.50 59.21
CA TYR A 209 12.32 -4.16 60.49
C TYR A 209 13.32 -3.39 61.34
N LEU A 210 14.32 -2.75 60.72
CA LEU A 210 15.25 -1.86 61.42
C LEU A 210 14.53 -0.65 62.03
N ASN A 211 13.58 -0.03 61.30
CA ASN A 211 12.76 1.04 61.85
C ASN A 211 11.84 0.54 62.97
N ALA A 212 11.27 -0.66 62.83
CA ALA A 212 10.45 -1.27 63.88
C ALA A 212 11.26 -1.50 65.16
N TYR A 213 12.51 -1.99 65.02
CA TYR A 213 13.46 -2.10 66.12
C TYR A 213 13.68 -0.75 66.81
N HIS A 214 14.11 0.28 66.08
CA HIS A 214 14.37 1.60 66.66
C HIS A 214 13.14 2.20 67.36
N LYS A 215 11.96 2.07 66.73
CA LYS A 215 10.70 2.55 67.29
C LYS A 215 10.32 1.83 68.58
N ASN A 216 10.45 0.51 68.63
CA ASN A 216 10.13 -0.29 69.82
C ASN A 216 11.16 -0.09 70.92
N THR A 217 12.44 0.04 70.59
CA THR A 217 13.51 0.38 71.54
C THR A 217 13.30 1.75 72.17
N ALA A 218 12.91 2.76 71.39
CA ALA A 218 12.57 4.08 71.91
C ALA A 218 11.36 4.02 72.87
N ARG A 219 10.33 3.23 72.53
CA ARG A 219 9.17 3.01 73.40
C ARG A 219 9.51 2.25 74.68
N SER A 220 10.42 1.27 74.62
CA SER A 220 10.94 0.58 75.80
C SER A 220 11.65 1.56 76.73
N LYS A 221 12.63 2.31 76.20
CA LYS A 221 13.40 3.30 76.97
C LYS A 221 12.51 4.38 77.58
N ASN A 222 11.52 4.87 76.84
CA ASN A 222 10.56 5.85 77.39
C ASN A 222 9.74 5.25 78.55
N SER A 223 9.38 3.97 78.46
CA SER A 223 8.65 3.28 79.53
C SER A 223 9.54 2.97 80.73
N GLU A 224 10.81 2.65 80.51
CA GLU A 224 11.85 2.51 81.56
C GLU A 224 12.07 3.84 82.30
N ASN A 225 12.19 4.95 81.56
CA ASN A 225 12.31 6.27 82.16
C ASN A 225 11.08 6.62 83.01
N LYS A 226 9.87 6.28 82.56
CA LYS A 226 8.64 6.45 83.34
C LYS A 226 8.62 5.57 84.58
N PHE A 227 9.06 4.31 84.48
CA PHE A 227 9.22 3.41 85.63
C PHE A 227 10.19 4.00 86.67
N ILE A 228 11.35 4.49 86.25
CA ILE A 228 12.33 5.13 87.15
C ILE A 228 11.72 6.39 87.80
N ALA A 229 11.07 7.25 87.02
CA ALA A 229 10.44 8.47 87.51
C ALA A 229 9.34 8.19 88.54
N VAL A 230 8.46 7.22 88.26
CA VAL A 230 7.38 6.81 89.18
C VAL A 230 7.96 6.21 90.46
N THR A 231 9.02 5.40 90.36
CA THR A 231 9.69 4.83 91.53
C THR A 231 10.34 5.91 92.39
N ALA A 232 11.05 6.86 91.77
CA ALA A 232 11.65 7.99 92.46
C ALA A 232 10.59 8.89 93.12
N LEU A 233 9.48 9.16 92.42
CA LEU A 233 8.36 9.93 92.97
C LEU A 233 7.69 9.21 94.15
N SER A 234 7.52 7.89 94.06
CA SER A 234 6.98 7.07 95.16
C SER A 234 7.87 7.15 96.41
N LEU A 235 9.19 7.06 96.22
CA LEU A 235 10.15 7.18 97.32
C LEU A 235 10.12 8.60 97.91
N PHE A 236 10.10 9.63 97.06
CA PHE A 236 10.02 11.02 97.48
C PHE A 236 8.76 11.30 98.30
N LEU A 237 7.59 10.86 97.84
CA LEU A 237 6.32 11.00 98.58
C LEU A 237 6.35 10.22 99.89
N SER A 238 6.92 9.02 99.90
CA SER A 238 7.10 8.24 101.13
C SER A 238 7.95 9.01 102.15
N VAL A 239 9.07 9.61 101.74
CA VAL A 239 9.91 10.45 102.62
C VAL A 239 9.14 11.70 103.09
N LEU A 240 8.41 12.36 102.20
CA LEU A 240 7.60 13.54 102.53
C LEU A 240 6.56 13.22 103.62
N THR A 241 5.90 12.06 103.53
CA THR A 241 4.92 11.64 104.56
C THR A 241 5.57 11.37 105.91
N ILE A 242 6.81 10.86 105.94
CA ILE A 242 7.57 10.67 107.19
C ILE A 242 7.90 12.02 107.82
N ILE A 243 8.35 12.99 107.01
CA ILE A 243 8.65 14.35 107.47
C ILE A 243 7.40 15.02 108.02
N ALA A 244 6.28 14.96 107.30
CA ALA A 244 5.00 15.53 107.73
C ALA A 244 4.51 14.94 109.07
N PHE A 245 4.73 13.63 109.28
CA PHE A 245 4.41 12.96 110.54
C PHE A 245 5.30 13.44 111.69
N ILE A 246 6.62 13.60 111.47
CA ILE A 246 7.56 14.11 112.49
C ILE A 246 7.19 15.53 112.94
N PHE A 247 6.77 16.40 112.00
CA PHE A 247 6.33 17.76 112.31
C PHE A 247 4.89 17.85 112.86
N ARG A 248 4.24 16.71 113.16
CA ARG A 248 2.85 16.62 113.65
C ARG A 248 1.83 17.34 112.75
N ALA A 249 2.11 17.44 111.46
CA ALA A 249 1.16 18.00 110.49
C ALA A 249 0.03 17.02 110.14
N ILE A 250 0.20 15.72 110.44
CA ILE A 250 -0.75 14.64 110.18
C ILE A 250 -0.83 13.69 111.38
N ASP A 251 -2.02 13.12 111.61
CA ASP A 251 -2.25 12.13 112.68
C ASP A 251 -1.74 10.73 112.28
N PHE A 252 -1.50 9.86 113.27
CA PHE A 252 -1.02 8.49 113.05
C PHE A 252 -1.95 7.68 112.11
N SER A 253 -3.26 7.83 112.25
CA SER A 253 -4.25 7.18 111.38
C SER A 253 -4.18 7.68 109.94
N GLN A 254 -3.90 8.97 109.73
CA GLN A 254 -3.75 9.55 108.39
C GLN A 254 -2.44 9.10 107.75
N PHE A 255 -1.35 9.06 108.54
CA PHE A 255 -0.05 8.57 108.09
C PHE A 255 -0.11 7.13 107.56
N ILE A 256 -0.73 6.20 108.31
CA ILE A 256 -0.85 4.81 107.87
C ILE A 256 -1.74 4.67 106.62
N SER A 257 -2.85 5.41 106.56
CA SER A 257 -3.75 5.39 105.40
C SER A 257 -3.07 5.90 104.13
N ILE A 258 -2.33 7.01 104.22
CA ILE A 258 -1.59 7.59 103.09
C ILE A 258 -0.49 6.62 102.63
N LYS A 259 0.23 5.96 103.54
CA LYS A 259 1.24 4.96 103.16
C LYS A 259 0.66 3.76 102.41
N ILE A 260 -0.45 3.21 102.88
CA ILE A 260 -1.13 2.11 102.19
C ILE A 260 -1.56 2.56 100.78
N MET A 261 -2.12 3.77 100.66
CA MET A 261 -2.53 4.32 99.37
C MET A 261 -1.34 4.51 98.41
N ILE A 262 -0.21 5.03 98.90
CA ILE A 262 1.01 5.18 98.11
C ILE A 262 1.50 3.80 97.63
N VAL A 263 1.61 2.81 98.51
CA VAL A 263 2.09 1.47 98.15
C VAL A 263 1.20 0.81 97.10
N VAL A 264 -0.13 0.88 97.27
CA VAL A 264 -1.06 0.29 96.31
C VAL A 264 -1.02 1.03 94.96
N PHE A 265 -1.14 2.35 94.97
CA PHE A 265 -1.21 3.13 93.74
C PHE A 265 0.11 3.08 92.96
N PHE A 266 1.23 3.36 93.61
CA PHE A 266 2.53 3.31 92.95
C PHE A 266 2.94 1.88 92.62
N GLY A 267 2.58 0.88 93.43
CA GLY A 267 2.82 -0.53 93.10
C GLY A 267 2.19 -0.94 91.77
N ILE A 268 0.95 -0.55 91.51
CA ILE A 268 0.26 -0.81 90.23
C ILE A 268 0.97 -0.09 89.08
N LEU A 269 1.31 1.19 89.23
CA LEU A 269 2.00 1.97 88.18
C LEU A 269 3.39 1.41 87.88
N ILE A 270 4.16 1.03 88.90
CA ILE A 270 5.49 0.43 88.78
C ILE A 270 5.39 -0.89 88.00
N ALA A 271 4.47 -1.77 88.39
CA ALA A 271 4.23 -3.05 87.70
C ALA A 271 3.80 -2.84 86.23
N TYR A 272 2.93 -1.87 85.98
CA TYR A 272 2.46 -1.51 84.64
C TYR A 272 3.60 -1.05 83.72
N TYR A 273 4.41 -0.07 84.16
CA TYR A 273 5.50 0.46 83.34
C TYR A 273 6.63 -0.55 83.12
N LEU A 274 6.95 -1.37 84.13
CA LEU A 274 7.93 -2.46 83.99
C LEU A 274 7.49 -3.47 82.92
N ARG A 275 6.20 -3.81 82.88
CA ARG A 275 5.69 -4.77 81.90
C ARG A 275 5.63 -4.20 80.48
N ILE A 276 5.30 -2.93 80.34
CA ILE A 276 5.29 -2.26 79.03
C ILE A 276 6.70 -2.12 78.48
N SER A 277 7.68 -1.78 79.33
CA SER A 277 9.10 -1.79 78.95
C SER A 277 9.50 -3.17 78.44
N THR A 278 9.28 -4.22 79.23
CA THR A 278 9.67 -5.59 78.83
C THR A 278 8.96 -6.08 77.57
N HIS A 279 7.69 -5.69 77.36
CA HIS A 279 6.96 -5.99 76.13
C HIS A 279 7.58 -5.31 74.91
N TYR A 280 7.84 -4.00 74.97
CA TYR A 280 8.46 -3.28 73.85
C TYR A 280 9.90 -3.70 73.60
N ARG A 281 10.64 -4.09 74.65
CA ARG A 281 11.97 -4.68 74.51
C ARG A 281 11.92 -6.00 73.74
N ARG A 282 11.00 -6.91 74.11
CA ARG A 282 10.81 -8.17 73.36
C ARG A 282 10.42 -7.96 71.90
N LEU A 283 9.55 -6.97 71.62
CA LEU A 283 9.19 -6.60 70.26
C LEU A 283 10.38 -6.01 69.47
N ALA A 284 11.26 -5.26 70.14
CA ALA A 284 12.49 -4.78 69.53
C ALA A 284 13.43 -5.96 69.22
N ASP A 285 13.68 -6.84 70.19
CA ASP A 285 14.54 -8.02 70.02
C ASP A 285 14.04 -8.92 68.88
N GLN A 286 12.73 -9.14 68.78
CA GLN A 286 12.12 -9.88 67.67
C GLN A 286 12.29 -9.20 66.31
N ALA A 287 12.16 -7.87 66.25
CA ALA A 287 12.37 -7.11 65.03
C ALA A 287 13.84 -7.12 64.60
N GLU A 288 14.78 -7.04 65.56
CA GLU A 288 16.22 -7.13 65.32
C GLU A 288 16.60 -8.53 64.83
N GLN A 289 16.10 -9.58 65.47
CA GLN A 289 16.29 -10.96 65.01
C GLN A 289 15.77 -11.14 63.59
N THR A 290 14.55 -10.68 63.30
CA THR A 290 13.97 -10.79 61.95
C THR A 290 14.77 -9.99 60.92
N HIS A 291 15.27 -8.82 61.28
CA HIS A 291 16.14 -8.01 60.43
C HIS A 291 17.45 -8.73 60.10
N LEU A 292 18.12 -9.31 61.10
CA LEU A 292 19.36 -10.07 60.91
C LEU A 292 19.12 -11.37 60.11
N GLU A 293 18.01 -12.06 60.36
CA GLU A 293 17.60 -13.25 59.60
C GLU A 293 17.37 -12.89 58.13
N LEU A 294 16.66 -11.80 57.82
CA LEU A 294 16.44 -11.34 56.45
C LEU A 294 17.73 -10.86 55.76
N LEU A 295 18.69 -10.34 56.53
CA LEU A 295 20.00 -9.92 56.01
C LEU A 295 20.88 -11.13 55.66
N ALA A 296 20.88 -12.17 56.49
CA ALA A 296 21.63 -13.41 56.26
C ALA A 296 20.95 -14.37 55.27
N PHE A 297 19.64 -14.24 55.07
CA PHE A 297 18.85 -15.18 54.29
C PHE A 297 19.29 -15.37 52.82
N PRO A 298 19.62 -14.33 52.04
CA PRO A 298 20.02 -14.50 50.64
C PRO A 298 21.31 -15.30 50.47
N GLN A 299 22.25 -15.15 51.40
CA GLN A 299 23.51 -15.89 51.39
C GLN A 299 23.26 -17.37 51.69
N TYR A 300 22.48 -17.66 52.74
CA TYR A 300 22.07 -19.01 53.07
C TYR A 300 21.28 -19.69 51.94
N ALA A 301 20.32 -18.98 51.36
CA ALA A 301 19.45 -19.48 50.30
C ALA A 301 20.17 -19.70 48.96
N ALA A 302 21.34 -19.09 48.73
CA ALA A 302 22.18 -19.31 47.56
C ALA A 302 22.97 -20.62 47.63
N GLU A 303 23.27 -21.12 48.83
CA GLU A 303 24.06 -22.34 49.06
C GLU A 303 23.23 -23.63 48.95
N LEU A 304 21.90 -23.55 49.01
CA LEU A 304 20.98 -24.71 49.11
C LEU A 304 20.42 -25.22 47.76
N GLY A 305 20.74 -24.57 46.64
CA GLY A 305 20.16 -24.86 45.32
C GLY A 305 18.74 -24.27 45.12
N GLU A 306 18.30 -24.10 43.87
CA GLU A 306 17.07 -23.34 43.55
C GLU A 306 15.79 -23.97 44.11
N GLU A 307 15.68 -25.30 44.12
CA GLU A 307 14.46 -26.01 44.54
C GLU A 307 14.21 -25.86 46.05
N LYS A 308 15.23 -26.12 46.88
CA LYS A 308 15.15 -25.95 48.34
C LYS A 308 15.08 -24.48 48.76
N SER A 309 15.73 -23.59 48.01
CA SER A 309 15.63 -22.14 48.21
C SER A 309 14.19 -21.65 48.05
N ARG A 310 13.44 -22.20 47.08
CA ARG A 310 12.03 -21.86 46.87
C ARG A 310 11.13 -22.35 48.00
N GLU A 311 11.33 -23.59 48.44
CA GLU A 311 10.57 -24.17 49.56
C GLU A 311 10.77 -23.38 50.86
N ILE A 312 12.01 -23.02 51.18
CA ILE A 312 12.33 -22.22 52.36
C ILE A 312 11.72 -20.81 52.25
N LYS A 313 11.74 -20.19 51.06
CA LYS A 313 11.08 -18.89 50.83
C LYS A 313 9.57 -18.96 51.08
N GLU A 314 8.89 -20.02 50.66
CA GLU A 314 7.46 -20.20 50.92
C GLU A 314 7.17 -20.38 52.42
N GLN A 315 7.97 -21.18 53.12
CA GLN A 315 7.82 -21.36 54.57
C GLN A 315 8.06 -20.06 55.35
N LEU A 316 9.09 -19.28 54.97
CA LEU A 316 9.36 -17.98 55.56
C LEU A 316 8.26 -16.96 55.22
N ALA A 317 7.74 -16.99 53.99
CA ALA A 317 6.65 -16.12 53.58
C ALA A 317 5.43 -16.30 54.50
N LEU A 318 5.07 -17.56 54.79
CA LEU A 318 3.98 -17.90 55.71
C LEU A 318 4.28 -17.51 57.17
N LYS A 319 5.55 -17.51 57.58
CA LYS A 319 5.95 -17.19 58.96
C LYS A 319 5.98 -15.69 59.25
N TYR A 320 6.42 -14.88 58.28
CA TYR A 320 6.68 -13.44 58.46
C TYR A 320 5.63 -12.52 57.83
N PHE A 321 4.87 -12.98 56.82
CA PHE A 321 3.87 -12.15 56.14
C PHE A 321 2.45 -12.61 56.47
N GLY A 322 1.55 -11.65 56.73
CA GLY A 322 0.13 -11.93 56.97
C GLY A 322 -0.23 -12.45 58.37
N LYS A 323 0.73 -12.48 59.31
CA LYS A 323 0.44 -12.85 60.70
C LYS A 323 -0.35 -11.72 61.38
N GLU A 324 -1.52 -12.03 61.91
CA GLU A 324 -2.27 -11.10 62.75
C GLU A 324 -1.39 -10.63 63.92
N ILE A 325 -1.36 -9.33 64.17
CA ILE A 325 -0.60 -8.74 65.28
C ILE A 325 -1.10 -9.42 66.54
N ASP A 326 -0.25 -10.24 67.15
CA ASP A 326 -0.60 -11.06 68.31
C ASP A 326 -1.14 -10.16 69.44
N ALA A 327 -2.46 -10.09 69.55
CA ALA A 327 -3.17 -9.28 70.54
C ALA A 327 -2.91 -9.77 71.98
N SER A 328 -2.23 -10.92 72.13
CA SER A 328 -1.90 -11.51 73.42
C SER A 328 -1.02 -10.61 74.28
N GLY A 329 -0.18 -9.74 73.71
CA GLY A 329 0.66 -8.82 74.47
C GLY A 329 -0.14 -7.74 75.22
N TYR A 330 -1.09 -7.10 74.53
CA TYR A 330 -1.97 -6.08 75.11
C TYR A 330 -3.04 -6.68 76.01
N GLN A 331 -3.64 -7.81 75.63
CA GLN A 331 -4.60 -8.52 76.46
C GLN A 331 -3.96 -8.97 77.78
N LYS A 332 -2.76 -9.56 77.73
CA LYS A 332 -2.04 -9.93 78.95
C LYS A 332 -1.77 -8.73 79.86
N ILE A 333 -1.39 -7.56 79.30
CA ILE A 333 -1.19 -6.32 80.09
C ILE A 333 -2.49 -5.89 80.77
N SER A 334 -3.62 -5.95 80.07
CA SER A 334 -4.95 -5.70 80.63
C SER A 334 -5.31 -6.69 81.74
N ASP A 335 -5.03 -7.98 81.56
CA ASP A 335 -5.36 -9.04 82.52
C ASP A 335 -4.63 -8.86 83.86
N ILE A 336 -3.36 -8.44 83.84
CA ILE A 336 -2.63 -8.16 85.10
C ILE A 336 -3.06 -6.83 85.71
N ALA A 337 -3.43 -5.82 84.92
CA ALA A 337 -4.03 -4.61 85.50
C ALA A 337 -5.31 -4.99 86.26
N GLN A 338 -6.13 -5.89 85.72
CA GLN A 338 -7.30 -6.45 86.40
C GLN A 338 -6.94 -7.29 87.63
N GLU A 339 -5.91 -8.15 87.54
CA GLU A 339 -5.44 -8.99 88.64
C GLU A 339 -4.85 -8.17 89.81
N GLN A 340 -4.13 -7.09 89.51
CA GLN A 340 -3.60 -6.15 90.50
C GLN A 340 -4.70 -5.28 91.10
N LEU A 341 -5.72 -4.89 90.32
CA LEU A 341 -6.92 -4.22 90.84
C LEU A 341 -7.73 -5.13 91.78
N LYS A 342 -7.82 -6.43 91.45
CA LYS A 342 -8.48 -7.42 92.31
C LYS A 342 -7.70 -7.65 93.60
N THR A 343 -6.40 -7.89 93.51
CA THR A 343 -5.52 -8.10 94.66
C THR A 343 -5.46 -6.86 95.56
N SER A 344 -5.40 -5.66 94.98
CA SER A 344 -5.45 -4.41 95.76
C SER A 344 -6.82 -4.18 96.43
N SER A 345 -7.92 -4.53 95.77
CA SER A 345 -9.25 -4.51 96.39
C SER A 345 -9.36 -5.47 97.57
N GLU A 346 -8.82 -6.68 97.43
CA GLU A 346 -8.78 -7.68 98.51
C GLU A 346 -7.90 -7.22 99.67
N LEU A 347 -6.74 -6.60 99.39
CA LEU A 347 -5.85 -6.05 100.41
C LEU A 347 -6.47 -4.86 101.15
N VAL A 348 -7.21 -3.98 100.45
CA VAL A 348 -7.98 -2.88 101.07
C VAL A 348 -9.12 -3.43 101.94
N LYS A 349 -9.84 -4.46 101.48
CA LYS A 349 -10.88 -5.13 102.28
C LYS A 349 -10.28 -5.79 103.53
N ALA A 350 -9.14 -6.47 103.39
CA ALA A 350 -8.43 -7.07 104.51
C ALA A 350 -7.96 -6.00 105.51
N ALA A 351 -7.36 -4.90 105.04
CA ALA A 351 -6.93 -3.78 105.88
C ALA A 351 -8.12 -3.11 106.60
N ALA A 352 -9.26 -2.94 105.93
CA ALA A 352 -10.48 -2.42 106.54
C ALA A 352 -11.04 -3.37 107.61
N SER A 353 -11.01 -4.69 107.37
CA SER A 353 -11.43 -5.67 108.38
C SER A 353 -10.49 -5.70 109.60
N LEU A 354 -9.18 -5.47 109.38
CA LEU A 354 -8.17 -5.39 110.44
C LEU A 354 -8.30 -4.10 111.27
N SER A 355 -8.62 -2.97 110.64
CA SER A 355 -8.84 -1.70 111.37
C SER A 355 -10.10 -1.74 112.22
N VAL A 356 -11.18 -2.38 111.73
CA VAL A 356 -12.41 -2.62 112.48
C VAL A 356 -12.19 -3.60 113.64
N ALA A 357 -11.38 -4.65 113.45
CA ALA A 357 -11.02 -5.57 114.53
C ALA A 357 -10.13 -4.90 115.60
N SER A 358 -9.22 -4.01 115.20
CA SER A 358 -8.40 -3.19 116.11
C SER A 358 -9.25 -2.23 116.94
N ALA A 359 -10.25 -1.57 116.34
CA ALA A 359 -11.17 -0.66 117.03
C ALA A 359 -12.03 -1.37 118.10
N LYS A 360 -12.46 -2.62 117.86
CA LYS A 360 -13.23 -3.40 118.85
C LYS A 360 -12.43 -3.86 120.07
N THR A 361 -11.09 -3.83 120.03
CA THR A 361 -10.25 -4.25 121.16
C THR A 361 -9.99 -3.10 122.15
N THR A 362 -10.23 -1.84 121.76
CA THR A 362 -10.00 -0.66 122.61
C THR A 362 -11.24 -0.19 123.38
N GLU A 363 -12.45 -0.67 123.05
CA GLU A 363 -13.71 -0.25 123.71
C GLU A 363 -14.14 -1.07 124.94
N ASN A 364 -13.41 -2.14 125.33
CA ASN A 364 -13.83 -3.02 126.44
C ASN A 364 -13.07 -2.83 127.77
N SER A 365 -12.34 -1.72 127.95
CA SER A 365 -11.57 -1.44 129.18
C SER A 365 -11.72 -0.01 129.68
N SER A 366 -12.95 0.48 129.92
CA SER A 366 -13.22 1.58 130.88
C SER A 366 -14.72 1.87 131.07
N SER A 367 -15.36 1.19 132.04
CA SER A 367 -16.42 1.81 132.87
C SER A 367 -16.87 0.86 133.99
N THR A 368 -16.44 1.13 135.23
CA THR A 368 -17.33 1.10 136.40
C THR A 368 -16.73 1.97 137.50
N THR A 369 -17.33 3.13 137.71
CA THR A 369 -17.12 4.02 138.86
C THR A 369 -18.12 3.65 139.97
N PRO A 370 -17.75 3.61 141.26
CA PRO A 370 -18.73 3.65 142.34
C PRO A 370 -18.76 5.03 143.03
N ASN A 371 -19.98 5.55 143.19
CA ASN A 371 -20.30 6.78 143.90
C ASN A 371 -20.30 6.57 145.41
N ASN A 372 -19.74 7.56 146.12
CA ASN A 372 -19.73 7.69 147.58
C ASN A 372 -21.10 8.14 148.12
N SER A 373 -21.51 7.62 149.28
CA SER A 373 -22.36 8.34 150.23
C SER A 373 -22.07 7.89 151.65
N THR A 374 -21.66 8.86 152.46
CA THR A 374 -21.30 8.77 153.88
C THR A 374 -22.51 9.07 154.76
N ASN A 375 -22.72 8.30 155.84
CA ASN A 375 -23.10 8.77 157.20
C ASN A 375 -23.34 7.55 158.11
N GLN A 376 -22.43 7.27 159.05
CA GLN A 376 -22.45 7.71 160.46
C GLN A 376 -23.64 7.17 161.30
N SER A 377 -23.34 6.23 162.21
CA SER A 377 -23.37 6.44 163.68
C SER A 377 -23.84 5.21 164.47
N GLY A 378 -23.13 4.91 165.57
CA GLY A 378 -23.60 4.08 166.70
C GLY A 378 -23.22 2.60 166.63
N LYS A 379 -22.09 2.13 167.19
CA LYS A 379 -21.69 2.01 168.61
C LYS A 379 -22.39 0.85 169.38
N ASN A 380 -21.53 -0.09 169.79
CA ASN A 380 -21.57 -1.01 170.94
C ASN A 380 -22.51 -2.25 170.97
N ARG A 381 -21.88 -3.43 170.84
CA ARG A 381 -21.43 -4.31 171.96
C ARG A 381 -20.30 -5.20 171.40
N GLY A 382 -19.14 -5.38 172.03
CA GLY A 382 -18.65 -4.94 173.33
C GLY A 382 -17.13 -4.82 173.37
#